data_AF-A0A1Q3UND9-F1
#
_entry.id   AF-A0A1Q3UND9-F1
#
_cell.length_a   1.000
_cell.length_b   1.000
_cell.length_c   1.000
_cell.angle_alpha   90.00
_cell.angle_beta   90.00
_cell.angle_gamma   90.00
#
_symmetry.space_group_name_H-M   'P 1'
#
loop_
_entity.id
_entity.type
_entity.pdbx_description
1 polymer ?
#
loop_
_entity_poly.entity_id
_entity_poly.type
_entity_poly.pdbx_seq_one_letter_code
_entity_poly.pdbx_strand_id
1 'polypeptide(L)'
;MVDFAELKARVPIVDVLGMLQLNLTPQGEQLRGTCPISQSTQARAFIVTPAKNAWICFCSECKKLPKQGGDCIELVSRLKRVGPRDAAQLIADHFKVNGGGKPADNAPAASEGPQERKPAGFDPLAYQRSLDPAHVALKDCGVPEATIRDFDGGYCGKGLNRGRLTLPVHDAKEELLAFMGLALKGEQPDIQYPKDFVPPPFFNLHRVADGGTLFLVQTPRDVLRAWDNNLTDVVCPLLPLTLASLEFLTAFMREKEIAELEFY
;
A
#
# COMPACT_ATOMS: atom_id res chain seq x y z
N MET A 1 19.91 -15.01 4.53
CA MET A 1 18.80 -14.04 4.46
C MET A 1 17.98 -14.23 5.73
N VAL A 2 17.68 -13.15 6.47
CA VAL A 2 16.95 -13.23 7.74
C VAL A 2 15.45 -13.43 7.46
N ASP A 3 14.89 -14.51 7.99
CA ASP A 3 13.45 -14.78 7.94
C ASP A 3 12.73 -13.90 8.97
N PHE A 4 11.77 -13.08 8.53
CA PHE A 4 11.09 -12.12 9.39
C PHE A 4 10.07 -12.79 10.33
N ALA A 5 9.49 -13.92 9.93
CA ALA A 5 8.57 -14.66 10.78
C ALA A 5 9.35 -15.39 11.88
N GLU A 6 10.43 -16.07 11.52
CA GLU A 6 11.32 -16.72 12.49
C GLU A 6 11.93 -15.71 13.47
N LEU A 7 12.43 -14.58 12.95
CA LEU A 7 13.02 -13.54 13.79
C LEU A 7 12.00 -12.98 14.78
N LYS A 8 10.76 -12.71 14.34
CA LYS A 8 9.69 -12.19 15.20
C LYS A 8 9.19 -13.21 16.23
N ALA A 9 9.29 -14.51 15.92
CA ALA A 9 8.96 -15.57 16.87
C ALA A 9 10.05 -15.74 17.93
N ARG A 10 11.33 -15.60 17.54
CA ARG A 10 12.47 -15.77 18.42
C ARG A 10 12.83 -14.53 19.24
N VAL A 11 12.54 -13.35 18.71
CA VAL A 11 12.86 -12.06 19.33
C VAL A 11 11.57 -11.23 19.49
N PRO A 12 10.89 -11.34 20.65
CA PRO A 12 9.71 -10.52 20.93
C PRO A 12 10.07 -9.04 21.06
N ILE A 13 9.07 -8.18 20.86
CA ILE A 13 9.23 -6.73 20.82
C ILE A 13 9.79 -6.17 22.13
N VAL A 14 9.54 -6.83 23.26
CA VAL A 14 10.08 -6.43 24.58
C VAL A 14 11.61 -6.53 24.61
N ASP A 15 12.19 -7.56 24.00
CA ASP A 15 13.64 -7.71 23.91
C ASP A 15 14.22 -6.63 22.99
N VAL A 16 13.52 -6.34 21.89
CA VAL A 16 13.88 -5.24 20.98
C VAL A 16 13.81 -3.87 21.68
N LEU A 17 12.89 -3.65 22.61
CA LEU A 17 12.91 -2.43 23.45
C LEU A 17 14.17 -2.34 24.29
N GLY A 18 14.62 -3.46 24.89
CA GLY A 18 15.86 -3.55 25.65
C GLY A 18 17.10 -3.27 24.79
N MET A 19 17.17 -3.86 23.59
CA MET A 19 18.22 -3.58 22.61
C MET A 19 18.30 -2.08 22.26
N LEU A 20 17.14 -1.43 22.13
CA LEU A 20 17.03 -0.01 21.82
C LEU A 20 17.17 0.90 23.04
N GLN A 21 17.37 0.33 24.23
CA GLN A 21 17.46 1.03 25.52
C GLN A 21 16.23 1.91 25.82
N LEU A 22 15.04 1.44 25.41
CA LEU A 22 13.78 2.15 25.59
C LEU A 22 13.11 1.75 26.90
N ASN A 23 13.13 2.66 27.87
CA ASN A 23 12.48 2.47 29.16
C ASN A 23 11.03 2.95 29.10
N LEU A 24 10.09 2.00 29.14
CA LEU A 24 8.65 2.26 29.15
C LEU A 24 8.04 1.83 30.48
N THR A 25 7.00 2.53 30.93
CA THR A 25 6.30 2.23 32.18
C THR A 25 5.18 1.20 31.94
N PRO A 26 5.07 0.13 32.75
CA PRO A 26 3.97 -0.82 32.67
C PRO A 26 2.61 -0.19 33.02
N GLN A 27 1.57 -0.59 32.30
CA GLN A 27 0.17 -0.25 32.59
C GLN A 27 -0.76 -1.36 32.10
N GLY A 28 -1.16 -2.25 33.01
CA GLY A 28 -1.89 -3.48 32.66
C GLY A 28 -1.05 -4.35 31.73
N GLU A 29 -1.67 -4.88 30.67
CA GLU A 29 -1.03 -5.71 29.63
C GLU A 29 -0.21 -4.90 28.60
N GLN A 30 0.04 -3.61 28.84
CA GLN A 30 0.73 -2.70 27.91
C GLN A 30 1.91 -2.00 28.57
N LEU A 31 2.87 -1.58 27.75
CA LEU A 31 3.96 -0.68 28.15
C LEU A 31 3.74 0.69 27.49
N ARG A 32 3.98 1.77 28.21
CA ARG A 32 3.75 3.14 27.69
C ARG A 32 4.90 4.09 27.99
N GLY A 33 5.14 5.02 27.07
CA GLY A 33 6.14 6.07 27.24
C GLY A 33 6.05 7.14 26.15
N THR A 34 7.09 7.96 26.07
CA THR A 34 7.26 8.93 24.98
C THR A 34 7.63 8.23 23.68
N CYS A 35 7.37 8.88 22.55
CA CYS A 35 7.69 8.30 21.24
C CYS A 35 9.19 8.38 20.97
N PRO A 36 9.90 7.26 20.74
CA PRO A 36 11.32 7.29 20.43
C PRO A 36 11.61 7.73 18.98
N ILE A 37 10.63 7.57 18.07
CA ILE A 37 10.79 7.86 16.63
C ILE A 37 10.65 9.35 16.34
N SER A 38 9.64 10.00 16.94
CA SER A 38 9.41 11.44 16.78
C SER A 38 10.02 12.29 17.89
N GLN A 39 10.53 11.65 18.96
CA GLN A 39 11.06 12.30 20.17
C GLN A 39 10.06 13.27 20.83
N SER A 40 8.76 13.05 20.60
CA SER A 40 7.70 13.86 21.19
C SER A 40 7.71 13.78 22.71
N THR A 41 7.54 14.92 23.38
CA THR A 41 7.43 15.04 24.84
C THR A 41 6.07 14.60 25.39
N GLN A 42 5.13 14.20 24.51
CA GLN A 42 3.83 13.67 24.93
C GLN A 42 4.00 12.34 25.66
N ALA A 43 3.98 12.41 26.99
CA ALA A 43 4.12 11.27 27.86
C ALA A 43 3.02 10.24 27.59
N ARG A 44 3.41 8.95 27.56
CA ARG A 44 2.52 7.77 27.42
C ARG A 44 1.79 7.64 26.06
N ALA A 45 2.15 8.45 25.07
CA ALA A 45 1.55 8.40 23.74
C ALA A 45 2.06 7.21 22.89
N PHE A 46 3.27 6.72 23.17
CA PHE A 46 3.83 5.50 22.58
C PHE A 46 3.46 4.29 23.44
N ILE A 47 2.84 3.30 22.84
CA ILE A 47 2.23 2.15 23.51
C ILE A 47 2.74 0.89 22.84
N VAL A 48 3.29 -0.04 23.62
CA VAL A 48 3.68 -1.37 23.18
C VAL A 48 2.74 -2.38 23.81
N THR A 49 2.24 -3.32 23.01
CA THR A 49 1.43 -4.44 23.49
C THR A 49 2.23 -5.73 23.28
N PRO A 50 2.96 -6.23 24.31
CA PRO A 50 3.82 -7.41 24.20
C PRO A 50 3.12 -8.63 23.63
N ALA A 51 1.89 -8.92 24.07
CA ALA A 51 1.09 -10.06 23.60
C ALA A 51 0.79 -10.02 22.09
N LYS A 52 0.81 -8.83 21.46
CA LYS A 52 0.61 -8.65 20.01
C LYS A 52 1.92 -8.52 19.24
N ASN A 53 3.06 -8.55 19.94
CA ASN A 53 4.38 -8.29 19.40
C ASN A 53 4.45 -6.96 18.58
N ALA A 54 3.72 -5.94 19.04
CA ALA A 54 3.46 -4.73 18.27
C ALA A 54 3.39 -3.47 19.13
N TRP A 55 3.59 -2.33 18.49
CA TRP A 55 3.51 -1.00 19.08
C TRP A 55 2.62 -0.07 18.26
N ILE A 56 2.14 0.99 18.89
CA ILE A 56 1.41 2.10 18.27
C ILE A 56 1.74 3.40 19.00
N CYS A 57 1.69 4.53 18.31
CA CYS A 57 1.98 5.84 18.85
C CYS A 57 0.94 6.86 18.42
N PHE A 58 0.36 7.52 19.42
CA PHE A 58 -0.68 8.53 19.25
C PHE A 58 -0.17 9.97 19.49
N CYS A 59 1.15 10.19 19.50
CA CYS A 59 1.66 11.56 19.63
C CYS A 59 1.29 12.38 18.38
N SER A 60 1.29 13.70 18.50
CA SER A 60 0.89 14.63 17.42
C SER A 60 1.65 14.36 16.12
N GLU A 61 2.94 14.06 16.21
CA GLU A 61 3.78 13.84 15.03
C GLU A 61 3.51 12.49 14.38
N CYS A 62 3.36 11.41 15.16
CA CYS A 62 3.05 10.10 14.59
C CYS A 62 1.63 10.03 14.04
N LYS A 63 0.68 10.81 14.59
CA LYS A 63 -0.68 10.91 14.06
C LYS A 63 -0.74 11.49 12.64
N LYS A 64 0.24 12.31 12.26
CA LYS A 64 0.38 12.85 10.89
C LYS A 64 0.97 11.84 9.93
N LEU A 65 1.59 10.76 10.44
CA LEU A 65 2.19 9.74 9.60
C LEU A 65 1.14 8.70 9.16
N PRO A 66 1.24 8.18 7.93
CA PRO A 66 0.27 7.21 7.38
C PRO A 66 0.13 5.92 8.23
N LYS A 67 1.13 5.62 9.05
CA LYS A 67 1.15 4.45 9.93
C LYS A 67 1.71 4.87 11.29
N GLN A 68 0.92 4.63 12.33
CA GLN A 68 1.20 5.07 13.70
C GLN A 68 1.89 4.00 14.54
N GLY A 69 2.15 2.81 14.01
CA GLY A 69 2.63 1.66 14.76
C GLY A 69 3.13 0.54 13.88
N GLY A 70 3.61 -0.55 14.46
CA GLY A 70 4.06 -1.73 13.73
C GLY A 70 4.62 -2.82 14.64
N ASP A 71 5.33 -3.77 14.04
CA ASP A 71 6.02 -4.83 14.78
C ASP A 71 7.42 -4.38 15.23
N CYS A 72 8.19 -5.31 15.81
CA CYS A 72 9.54 -5.03 16.29
C CYS A 72 10.53 -4.65 15.18
N ILE A 73 10.35 -5.18 13.96
CA ILE A 73 11.17 -4.82 12.79
C ILE A 73 10.81 -3.40 12.33
N GLU A 74 9.52 -3.06 12.26
CA GLU A 74 9.07 -1.69 11.95
C GLU A 74 9.59 -0.68 12.99
N LEU A 75 9.61 -1.06 14.28
CA LEU A 75 10.15 -0.19 15.33
C LEU A 75 11.60 0.18 15.07
N VAL A 76 12.45 -0.82 14.81
CA VAL A 76 13.87 -0.62 14.51
C VAL A 76 14.05 0.12 13.19
N SER A 77 13.32 -0.27 12.15
CA SER A 77 13.34 0.36 10.83
C SER A 77 13.06 1.87 10.93
N ARG A 78 12.03 2.27 11.66
CA ARG A 78 11.68 3.68 11.83
C ARG A 78 12.63 4.43 12.75
N LEU A 79 13.02 3.82 13.86
CA LEU A 79 13.90 4.46 14.83
C LEU A 79 15.31 4.67 14.28
N LYS A 80 15.81 3.72 13.49
CA LYS A 80 17.15 3.76 12.86
C LYS A 80 17.13 4.29 11.42
N ARG A 81 15.95 4.54 10.84
CA ARG A 81 15.74 5.05 9.47
C ARG A 81 16.38 4.18 8.38
N VAL A 82 16.21 2.87 8.50
CA VAL A 82 16.73 1.88 7.56
C VAL A 82 15.60 1.01 7.02
N GLY A 83 15.83 0.34 5.88
CA GLY A 83 14.82 -0.57 5.31
C GLY A 83 14.50 -1.74 6.25
N PRO A 84 13.32 -2.39 6.11
CA PRO A 84 12.92 -3.50 6.97
C PRO A 84 13.92 -4.67 6.99
N ARG A 85 14.64 -4.90 5.88
CA ARG A 85 15.68 -5.94 5.78
C ARG A 85 16.90 -5.61 6.64
N ASP A 86 17.39 -4.39 6.57
CA ASP A 86 18.53 -3.95 7.38
C ASP A 86 18.13 -3.88 8.86
N ALA A 87 16.89 -3.46 9.15
CA ALA A 87 16.35 -3.49 10.51
C ALA A 87 16.27 -4.92 11.08
N ALA A 88 15.80 -5.88 10.27
CA ALA A 88 15.78 -7.29 10.65
C ALA A 88 17.20 -7.85 10.83
N GLN A 89 18.16 -7.45 9.99
CA GLN A 89 19.56 -7.85 10.13
C GLN A 89 20.18 -7.27 11.41
N LEU A 90 19.93 -6.01 11.74
CA LEU A 90 20.39 -5.39 13.00
C LEU A 90 19.86 -6.13 14.23
N ILE A 91 18.58 -6.55 14.22
CA ILE A 91 18.01 -7.36 15.30
C ILE A 91 18.68 -8.75 15.31
N ALA A 92 18.79 -9.41 14.16
CA ALA A 92 19.40 -10.74 14.05
C ALA A 92 20.86 -10.75 14.56
N ASP A 93 21.66 -9.75 14.20
CA ASP A 93 23.05 -9.63 14.61
C ASP A 93 23.17 -9.38 16.12
N HIS A 94 22.32 -8.52 16.68
CA HIS A 94 22.31 -8.20 18.10
C HIS A 94 21.97 -9.43 18.96
N PHE A 95 20.95 -10.20 18.55
CA PHE A 95 20.49 -11.39 19.27
C PHE A 95 21.17 -12.69 18.81
N LYS A 96 22.14 -12.61 17.90
CA LYS A 96 22.87 -13.75 17.29
C LYS A 96 21.94 -14.80 16.68
N VAL A 97 20.86 -14.33 16.05
CA VAL A 97 19.84 -15.14 15.36
C VAL A 97 20.19 -15.21 13.86
N ASN A 98 21.27 -15.91 13.51
CA ASN A 98 21.59 -16.21 12.11
C ASN A 98 21.00 -17.58 11.75
N GLY A 99 20.09 -17.57 10.78
CA GLY A 99 19.21 -18.68 10.40
C GLY A 99 19.97 -19.98 10.11
N GLY A 100 19.60 -21.02 10.85
CA GLY A 100 20.18 -22.35 10.76
C GLY A 100 19.63 -23.25 11.85
N GLY A 101 18.47 -23.85 11.64
CA GLY A 101 17.91 -24.88 12.52
C GLY A 101 16.58 -25.43 12.01
N LYS A 102 16.58 -26.69 11.58
CA LYS A 102 15.41 -27.47 11.11
C LYS A 102 14.23 -27.44 12.11
N PRO A 103 12.97 -27.57 11.67
CA PRO A 103 11.86 -27.74 12.59
C PRO A 103 11.89 -29.16 13.17
N ALA A 104 11.75 -29.26 14.49
CA ALA A 104 11.36 -30.49 15.16
C ALA A 104 9.84 -30.48 15.31
N ASP A 105 9.22 -31.58 14.89
CA ASP A 105 7.79 -31.86 14.97
C ASP A 105 7.24 -31.62 16.38
N ASN A 106 6.09 -30.95 16.44
CA ASN A 106 4.95 -31.35 17.27
C ASN A 106 3.76 -30.42 16.99
N ALA A 107 2.78 -30.92 16.24
CA ALA A 107 1.40 -30.42 16.23
C ALA A 107 0.64 -31.05 17.42
N PRO A 108 -0.45 -30.43 17.92
CA PRO A 108 -1.78 -30.57 17.27
C PRO A 108 -2.60 -29.25 17.34
N ALA A 109 -3.70 -28.97 16.63
CA ALA A 109 -4.49 -29.63 15.59
C ALA A 109 -5.40 -28.57 14.93
N ALA A 110 -5.83 -28.86 13.70
CA ALA A 110 -7.06 -28.41 13.03
C ALA A 110 -7.27 -26.91 12.73
N SER A 111 -6.99 -26.52 11.49
CA SER A 111 -8.03 -26.07 10.56
C SER A 111 -7.48 -26.15 9.13
N GLU A 112 -8.34 -26.61 8.24
CA GLU A 112 -8.12 -26.96 6.83
C GLU A 112 -7.07 -26.08 6.13
N GLY A 113 -5.95 -26.71 5.74
CA GLY A 113 -4.84 -26.01 5.10
C GLY A 113 -5.17 -25.61 3.66
N PRO A 114 -4.83 -24.40 3.22
CA PRO A 114 -4.68 -24.12 1.80
C PRO A 114 -3.53 -24.96 1.26
N GLN A 115 -3.87 -25.95 0.43
CA GLN A 115 -2.92 -26.70 -0.40
C GLN A 115 -1.90 -25.74 -1.04
N GLU A 116 -0.61 -26.06 -0.87
CA GLU A 116 0.47 -25.46 -1.65
C GLU A 116 0.20 -25.68 -3.14
N ARG A 117 -0.39 -24.67 -3.78
CA ARG A 117 -0.29 -24.52 -5.22
C ARG A 117 1.06 -23.84 -5.48
N LYS A 118 1.98 -24.58 -6.11
CA LYS A 118 3.16 -24.01 -6.79
C LYS A 118 2.74 -22.72 -7.51
N PRO A 119 3.55 -21.63 -7.51
CA PRO A 119 3.12 -20.37 -8.10
C PRO A 119 2.95 -20.55 -9.60
N ALA A 120 1.71 -20.66 -10.06
CA ALA A 120 1.37 -20.32 -11.43
C ALA A 120 1.75 -18.85 -11.63
N GLY A 121 2.35 -18.52 -12.78
CA GLY A 121 2.60 -17.12 -13.14
C GLY A 121 1.33 -16.29 -12.95
N PHE A 122 1.48 -15.04 -12.51
CA PHE A 122 0.36 -14.11 -12.41
C PHE A 122 -0.29 -13.97 -13.79
N ASP A 123 -1.57 -14.36 -13.90
CA ASP A 123 -2.38 -14.19 -15.10
C ASP A 123 -3.25 -12.93 -14.94
N PRO A 124 -2.95 -11.85 -15.69
CA PRO A 124 -3.68 -10.58 -15.57
C PRO A 124 -5.15 -10.69 -15.94
N LEU A 125 -5.51 -11.49 -16.96
CA LEU A 125 -6.89 -11.64 -17.42
C LEU A 125 -7.71 -12.46 -16.43
N ALA A 126 -7.12 -13.52 -15.85
CA ALA A 126 -7.77 -14.26 -14.78
C ALA A 126 -7.95 -13.39 -13.53
N TYR A 127 -7.02 -12.49 -13.24
CA TYR A 127 -7.14 -11.54 -12.15
C TYR A 127 -8.29 -10.53 -12.39
N GLN A 128 -8.35 -9.92 -13.57
CA GLN A 128 -9.41 -8.97 -13.97
C GLN A 128 -10.80 -9.61 -13.89
N ARG A 129 -10.97 -10.82 -14.43
CA ARG A 129 -12.24 -11.57 -14.36
C ARG A 129 -12.66 -11.92 -12.93
N SER A 130 -11.75 -11.86 -11.97
CA SER A 130 -12.06 -12.11 -10.56
C SER A 130 -12.55 -10.87 -9.80
N LEU A 131 -12.52 -9.69 -10.42
CA LEU A 131 -13.04 -8.45 -9.86
C LEU A 131 -14.56 -8.40 -10.01
N ASP A 132 -15.25 -7.94 -8.97
CA ASP A 132 -16.71 -7.82 -8.96
C ASP A 132 -17.14 -6.35 -9.08
N PRO A 133 -17.57 -5.88 -10.27
CA PRO A 133 -17.99 -4.49 -10.47
C PRO A 133 -19.33 -4.16 -9.80
N ALA A 134 -20.16 -5.16 -9.47
CA ALA A 134 -21.49 -4.97 -8.86
C ALA A 134 -21.47 -5.15 -7.32
N HIS A 135 -20.29 -5.35 -6.73
CA HIS A 135 -20.17 -5.68 -5.32
C HIS A 135 -20.74 -4.57 -4.43
N VAL A 136 -21.49 -4.94 -3.39
CA VAL A 136 -22.18 -4.00 -2.49
C VAL A 136 -21.25 -2.98 -1.82
N ALA A 137 -19.96 -3.30 -1.64
CA ALA A 137 -18.97 -2.39 -1.07
C ALA A 137 -18.64 -1.19 -1.99
N LEU A 138 -18.96 -1.26 -3.28
CA LEU A 138 -18.74 -0.18 -4.24
C LEU A 138 -19.86 0.86 -4.24
N LYS A 139 -21.04 0.56 -3.69
CA LYS A 139 -22.20 1.46 -3.71
C LYS A 139 -21.90 2.85 -3.15
N ASP A 140 -21.08 2.93 -2.12
CA ASP A 140 -20.76 4.18 -1.43
C ASP A 140 -19.51 4.88 -2.00
N CYS A 141 -18.87 4.35 -3.05
CA CYS A 141 -17.62 4.90 -3.57
C CYS A 141 -17.81 6.10 -4.51
N GLY A 142 -19.07 6.40 -4.89
CA GLY A 142 -19.44 7.53 -5.73
C GLY A 142 -19.03 7.36 -7.19
N VAL A 143 -18.99 6.11 -7.69
CA VAL A 143 -18.78 5.76 -9.11
C VAL A 143 -19.83 4.72 -9.52
N PRO A 144 -20.56 4.92 -10.63
CA PRO A 144 -21.53 3.93 -11.12
C PRO A 144 -20.90 2.62 -11.56
N GLU A 145 -21.65 1.52 -11.42
CA GLU A 145 -21.21 0.19 -11.85
C GLU A 145 -20.84 0.16 -13.34
N ALA A 146 -21.60 0.84 -14.20
CA ALA A 146 -21.34 0.91 -15.64
C ALA A 146 -19.95 1.47 -15.92
N THR A 147 -19.60 2.60 -15.31
CA THR A 147 -18.27 3.22 -15.43
C THR A 147 -17.15 2.32 -14.90
N ILE A 148 -17.40 1.59 -13.80
CA ILE A 148 -16.43 0.61 -13.29
C ILE A 148 -16.18 -0.51 -14.30
N ARG A 149 -17.22 -0.97 -15.00
CA ARG A 149 -17.12 -1.98 -16.08
C ARG A 149 -16.37 -1.43 -17.30
N ASP A 150 -16.63 -0.19 -17.70
CA ASP A 150 -15.92 0.47 -18.82
C ASP A 150 -14.41 0.56 -18.57
N PHE A 151 -14.01 0.63 -17.30
CA PHE A 151 -12.61 0.66 -16.88
C PHE A 151 -12.05 -0.71 -16.51
N ASP A 152 -12.76 -1.81 -16.80
CA ASP A 152 -12.33 -3.17 -16.48
C ASP A 152 -12.02 -3.38 -14.97
N GLY A 153 -12.71 -2.59 -14.14
CA GLY A 153 -12.52 -2.53 -12.71
C GLY A 153 -13.48 -3.39 -11.92
N GLY A 154 -13.26 -3.44 -10.61
CA GLY A 154 -14.22 -4.01 -9.67
C GLY A 154 -13.67 -4.21 -8.27
N TYR A 155 -14.53 -4.65 -7.37
CA TYR A 155 -14.16 -4.97 -6.00
C TYR A 155 -13.29 -6.23 -5.97
N CYS A 156 -12.17 -6.16 -5.25
CA CYS A 156 -11.29 -7.30 -5.08
C CYS A 156 -11.52 -7.94 -3.70
N GLY A 157 -11.89 -9.22 -3.67
CA GLY A 157 -12.14 -9.96 -2.43
C GLY A 157 -10.91 -10.64 -1.80
N LYS A 158 -9.75 -10.62 -2.48
CA LYS A 158 -8.59 -11.45 -2.12
C LYS A 158 -7.26 -10.80 -2.49
N GLY A 159 -6.17 -11.28 -1.88
CA GLY A 159 -4.82 -10.83 -2.22
C GLY A 159 -4.55 -9.36 -1.86
N LEU A 160 -3.63 -8.75 -2.60
CA LEU A 160 -3.07 -7.42 -2.31
C LEU A 160 -4.14 -6.32 -2.27
N ASN A 161 -5.07 -6.34 -3.23
CA ASN A 161 -6.11 -5.32 -3.35
C ASN A 161 -7.40 -5.68 -2.60
N ARG A 162 -7.37 -6.67 -1.68
CA ARG A 162 -8.55 -7.09 -0.93
C ARG A 162 -9.23 -5.90 -0.23
N GLY A 163 -10.52 -5.76 -0.45
CA GLY A 163 -11.35 -4.69 0.13
C GLY A 163 -11.40 -3.41 -0.71
N ARG A 164 -10.71 -3.34 -1.85
CA ARG A 164 -10.54 -2.11 -2.63
C ARG A 164 -11.28 -2.17 -3.96
N LEU A 165 -11.59 -0.99 -4.52
CA LEU A 165 -11.91 -0.86 -5.94
C LEU A 165 -10.59 -1.03 -6.71
N THR A 166 -10.51 -2.05 -7.52
CA THR A 166 -9.30 -2.36 -8.28
C THR A 166 -9.49 -1.94 -9.73
N LEU A 167 -8.53 -1.22 -10.28
CA LEU A 167 -8.51 -0.75 -11.67
C LEU A 167 -7.21 -1.22 -12.35
N PRO A 168 -7.25 -1.61 -13.64
CA PRO A 168 -6.06 -1.83 -14.42
C PRO A 168 -5.30 -0.50 -14.62
N VAL A 169 -3.98 -0.59 -14.71
CA VAL A 169 -3.08 0.51 -15.05
C VAL A 169 -2.43 0.16 -16.38
N HIS A 170 -2.65 0.99 -17.38
CA HIS A 170 -2.02 0.87 -18.70
C HIS A 170 -0.95 1.95 -18.88
N ASP A 171 -0.04 1.73 -19.81
CA ASP A 171 0.78 2.80 -20.37
C ASP A 171 -0.04 3.67 -21.37
N ALA A 172 0.62 4.56 -22.10
CA ALA A 172 -0.02 5.40 -23.13
C ALA A 172 -0.38 4.62 -24.41
N LYS A 173 0.14 3.40 -24.59
CA LYS A 173 -0.08 2.53 -25.75
C LYS A 173 -1.06 1.39 -25.47
N GLU A 174 -1.82 1.51 -24.38
CA GLU A 174 -2.82 0.51 -23.94
C GLU A 174 -2.22 -0.81 -23.44
N GLU A 175 -0.92 -0.87 -23.15
CA GLU A 175 -0.30 -2.06 -22.57
C GLU A 175 -0.65 -2.17 -21.07
N LEU A 176 -1.22 -3.30 -20.65
CA LEU A 176 -1.58 -3.54 -19.24
C LEU A 176 -0.32 -3.77 -18.39
N LEU A 177 -0.03 -2.82 -17.51
CA LEU A 177 1.16 -2.83 -16.66
C LEU A 177 0.92 -3.51 -15.30
N ALA A 178 -0.22 -3.23 -14.67
CA ALA A 178 -0.55 -3.68 -13.32
C ALA A 178 -2.03 -3.47 -12.99
N PHE A 179 -2.42 -3.82 -11.76
CA PHE A 179 -3.69 -3.42 -11.15
C PHE A 179 -3.44 -2.60 -9.89
N MET A 180 -4.06 -1.42 -9.80
CA MET A 180 -4.04 -0.58 -8.61
C MET A 180 -5.31 -0.75 -7.78
N GLY A 181 -5.20 -0.73 -6.45
CA GLY A 181 -6.32 -0.83 -5.53
C GLY A 181 -6.62 0.49 -4.82
N LEU A 182 -7.79 1.07 -5.08
CA LEU A 182 -8.30 2.30 -4.47
C LEU A 182 -9.08 2.01 -3.18
N ALA A 183 -8.69 2.65 -2.09
CA ALA A 183 -9.26 2.48 -0.75
C ALA A 183 -10.73 2.91 -0.67
N LEU A 184 -11.66 1.98 -0.44
CA LEU A 184 -13.10 2.26 -0.33
C LEU A 184 -13.48 2.77 1.05
N LYS A 185 -12.92 2.19 2.12
CA LYS A 185 -13.28 2.44 3.51
C LYS A 185 -12.02 2.59 4.38
N GLY A 186 -11.18 3.55 4.00
CA GLY A 186 -10.03 3.98 4.81
C GLY A 186 -8.85 3.01 4.81
N GLU A 187 -8.78 2.08 3.86
CA GLU A 187 -7.60 1.24 3.65
C GLU A 187 -6.39 2.13 3.32
N GLN A 188 -5.21 1.76 3.84
CA GLN A 188 -3.97 2.50 3.58
C GLN A 188 -2.96 1.60 2.87
N PRO A 189 -2.22 2.11 1.86
CA PRO A 189 -2.33 3.46 1.26
C PRO A 189 -3.66 3.68 0.51
N ASP A 190 -4.03 4.92 0.20
CA ASP A 190 -5.25 5.22 -0.58
C ASP A 190 -5.22 4.58 -1.97
N ILE A 191 -4.04 4.53 -2.59
CA ILE A 191 -3.77 3.78 -3.82
C ILE A 191 -2.72 2.70 -3.51
N GLN A 192 -3.09 1.44 -3.69
CA GLN A 192 -2.23 0.28 -3.51
C GLN A 192 -1.68 -0.18 -4.87
N TYR A 193 -0.36 -0.35 -4.97
CA TYR A 193 0.31 -0.92 -6.13
C TYR A 193 0.96 -2.27 -5.81
N PRO A 194 1.22 -3.13 -6.80
CA PRO A 194 2.08 -4.30 -6.64
C PRO A 194 3.45 -3.91 -6.10
N LYS A 195 4.09 -4.86 -5.43
CA LYS A 195 5.43 -4.67 -4.91
C LYS A 195 6.40 -4.40 -6.07
N ASP A 196 7.30 -3.43 -5.88
CA ASP A 196 8.33 -3.02 -6.85
C ASP A 196 7.78 -2.44 -8.17
N PHE A 197 6.45 -2.27 -8.29
CA PHE A 197 5.83 -1.60 -9.43
C PHE A 197 6.02 -0.09 -9.33
N VAL A 198 6.53 0.50 -10.40
CA VAL A 198 6.62 1.95 -10.56
C VAL A 198 5.48 2.37 -11.50
N PRO A 199 4.45 3.10 -11.02
CA PRO A 199 3.35 3.51 -11.88
C PRO A 199 3.81 4.53 -12.93
N PRO A 200 3.14 4.59 -14.09
CA PRO A 200 3.33 5.68 -15.02
C PRO A 200 2.94 7.02 -14.36
N PRO A 201 3.41 8.17 -14.89
CA PRO A 201 3.14 9.46 -14.27
C PRO A 201 1.66 9.81 -14.22
N PHE A 202 0.87 9.39 -15.22
CA PHE A 202 -0.57 9.66 -15.29
C PHE A 202 -1.38 8.39 -15.57
N PHE A 203 -2.58 8.37 -15.02
CA PHE A 203 -3.62 7.39 -15.32
C PHE A 203 -4.43 7.80 -16.54
N ASN A 204 -4.98 6.82 -17.25
CA ASN A 204 -5.94 6.98 -18.35
C ASN A 204 -5.42 7.59 -19.67
N LEU A 205 -4.10 7.74 -19.85
CA LEU A 205 -3.51 8.31 -21.08
C LEU A 205 -3.93 7.58 -22.38
N HIS A 206 -4.00 6.25 -22.35
CA HIS A 206 -4.39 5.41 -23.51
C HIS A 206 -5.80 5.67 -24.05
N ARG A 207 -6.68 6.32 -23.28
CA ARG A 207 -8.06 6.63 -23.70
C ARG A 207 -8.24 8.05 -24.26
N VAL A 208 -7.19 8.87 -24.22
CA VAL A 208 -7.25 10.25 -24.71
C VAL A 208 -7.22 10.27 -26.24
N ALA A 209 -8.17 10.96 -26.84
CA ALA A 209 -8.28 11.16 -28.28
C ALA A 209 -7.21 12.13 -28.81
N ASP A 210 -7.08 12.17 -30.13
CA ASP A 210 -6.22 13.14 -30.80
C ASP A 210 -6.98 14.48 -30.93
N GLY A 211 -6.29 15.60 -30.71
CA GLY A 211 -6.83 16.95 -30.74
C GLY A 211 -7.57 17.38 -29.48
N GLY A 212 -8.09 18.62 -29.49
CA GLY A 212 -8.97 19.14 -28.43
C GLY A 212 -8.25 19.58 -27.15
N THR A 213 -8.97 19.39 -26.03
CA THR A 213 -8.59 19.86 -24.68
C THR A 213 -8.41 18.65 -23.76
N LEU A 214 -7.26 18.56 -23.09
CA LEU A 214 -6.99 17.56 -22.07
C LEU A 214 -7.42 18.09 -20.70
N PHE A 215 -8.16 17.29 -19.95
CA PHE A 215 -8.60 17.63 -18.59
C PHE A 215 -7.74 16.91 -17.55
N LEU A 216 -7.24 17.66 -16.57
CA LEU A 216 -6.46 17.15 -15.44
C LEU A 216 -7.31 17.18 -14.17
N VAL A 217 -7.54 16.00 -13.59
CA VAL A 217 -8.22 15.82 -12.30
C VAL A 217 -7.26 15.26 -11.25
N GLN A 218 -7.69 15.23 -9.99
CA GLN A 218 -6.78 14.93 -8.87
C GLN A 218 -6.57 13.44 -8.63
N THR A 219 -7.61 12.61 -8.79
CA THR A 219 -7.54 11.19 -8.41
C THR A 219 -8.12 10.26 -9.48
N PRO A 220 -7.77 8.96 -9.46
CA PRO A 220 -8.38 8.00 -10.36
C PRO A 220 -9.89 7.89 -10.22
N ARG A 221 -10.45 8.20 -9.04
CA ARG A 221 -11.91 8.27 -8.86
C ARG A 221 -12.54 9.43 -9.60
N ASP A 222 -11.85 10.57 -9.66
CA ASP A 222 -12.34 11.74 -10.37
C ASP A 222 -12.31 11.50 -11.89
N VAL A 223 -11.35 10.72 -12.40
CA VAL A 223 -11.35 10.24 -13.80
C VAL A 223 -12.62 9.43 -14.08
N LEU A 224 -12.97 8.48 -13.21
CA LEU A 224 -14.19 7.68 -13.37
C LEU A 224 -15.46 8.55 -13.31
N ARG A 225 -15.54 9.54 -12.41
CA ARG A 225 -16.67 10.46 -12.33
C ARG A 225 -16.77 11.37 -13.55
N ALA A 226 -15.65 11.88 -14.04
CA ALA A 226 -15.59 12.68 -15.26
C ALA A 226 -16.07 11.86 -16.46
N TRP A 227 -15.63 10.61 -16.58
CA TRP A 227 -16.08 9.69 -17.62
C TRP A 227 -17.59 9.46 -17.59
N ASP A 228 -18.16 9.23 -16.40
CA ASP A 228 -19.62 9.10 -16.22
C ASP A 228 -20.40 10.37 -16.64
N ASN A 229 -19.74 11.53 -16.60
CA ASN A 229 -20.28 12.81 -17.07
C ASN A 229 -19.93 13.11 -18.55
N ASN A 230 -19.49 12.10 -19.32
CA ASN A 230 -19.10 12.20 -20.73
C ASN A 230 -17.85 13.06 -20.99
N LEU A 231 -17.01 13.29 -19.99
CA LEU A 231 -15.70 13.91 -20.15
C LEU A 231 -14.64 12.80 -20.26
N THR A 232 -14.26 12.46 -21.50
CA THR A 232 -13.44 11.26 -21.79
C THR A 232 -11.94 11.55 -21.91
N ASP A 233 -11.56 12.75 -22.37
CA ASP A 233 -10.17 13.20 -22.51
C ASP A 233 -9.62 13.71 -21.17
N VAL A 234 -9.64 12.83 -20.17
CA VAL A 234 -9.33 13.16 -18.77
C VAL A 234 -8.27 12.23 -18.19
N VAL A 235 -7.30 12.82 -17.48
CA VAL A 235 -6.19 12.10 -16.83
C VAL A 235 -6.02 12.58 -15.39
N CYS A 236 -5.35 11.78 -14.57
CA CYS A 236 -4.92 12.20 -13.24
C CYS A 236 -3.48 11.78 -12.98
N PRO A 237 -2.73 12.52 -12.14
CA PRO A 237 -1.42 12.08 -11.72
C PRO A 237 -1.52 10.84 -10.82
N LEU A 238 -0.65 9.84 -11.05
CA LEU A 238 -0.48 8.68 -10.15
C LEU A 238 0.72 8.84 -9.20
N LEU A 239 1.55 9.85 -9.49
CA LEU A 239 2.73 10.26 -8.74
C LEU A 239 2.66 11.78 -8.53
N PRO A 240 3.41 12.36 -7.56
CA PRO A 240 3.49 13.80 -7.43
C PRO A 240 3.88 14.48 -8.74
N LEU A 241 3.22 15.59 -9.06
CA LEU A 241 3.58 16.39 -10.22
C LEU A 241 4.98 17.00 -10.02
N THR A 242 5.88 16.69 -10.95
CA THR A 242 7.25 17.17 -11.02
C THR A 242 7.47 17.80 -12.39
N LEU A 243 8.60 18.52 -12.57
CA LEU A 243 8.99 19.02 -13.88
C LEU A 243 9.04 17.87 -14.92
N ALA A 244 9.64 16.73 -14.56
CA ALA A 244 9.74 15.58 -15.44
C ALA A 244 8.37 15.01 -15.86
N SER A 245 7.39 14.93 -14.94
CA SER A 245 6.05 14.49 -15.32
C SER A 245 5.31 15.52 -16.20
N LEU A 246 5.55 16.82 -16.00
CA LEU A 246 4.97 17.87 -16.84
C LEU A 246 5.60 17.89 -18.24
N GLU A 247 6.90 17.66 -18.35
CA GLU A 247 7.60 17.49 -19.63
C GLU A 247 7.06 16.26 -20.38
N PHE A 248 6.86 15.14 -19.66
CA PHE A 248 6.21 13.96 -20.21
C PHE A 248 4.81 14.28 -20.74
N LEU A 249 3.97 14.96 -19.95
CA LEU A 249 2.61 15.31 -20.35
C LEU A 249 2.60 16.24 -21.58
N THR A 250 3.53 17.20 -21.62
CA THR A 250 3.68 18.11 -22.76
C THR A 250 4.08 17.36 -24.03
N ALA A 251 5.00 16.38 -23.92
CA ALA A 251 5.38 15.55 -25.06
C ALA A 251 4.20 14.71 -25.56
N PHE A 252 3.45 14.09 -24.64
CA PHE A 252 2.23 13.36 -24.96
C PHE A 252 1.18 14.24 -25.66
N MET A 253 0.92 15.44 -25.14
CA MET A 253 -0.03 16.38 -25.76
C MET A 253 0.38 16.77 -27.18
N ARG A 254 1.69 16.97 -27.44
CA ARG A 254 2.18 17.25 -28.81
C ARG A 254 1.98 16.07 -29.75
N GLU A 255 2.27 14.86 -29.29
CA GLU A 255 2.05 13.63 -30.08
C GLU A 255 0.57 13.47 -30.45
N LYS A 256 -0.32 13.82 -29.51
CA LYS A 256 -1.77 13.78 -29.67
C LYS A 256 -2.39 15.02 -30.31
N GLU A 257 -1.61 16.00 -30.75
CA GLU A 257 -2.11 17.28 -31.30
C GLU A 257 -3.09 18.04 -30.37
N ILE A 258 -2.98 17.85 -29.05
CA ILE A 258 -3.79 18.52 -28.02
C ILE A 258 -3.26 19.93 -27.79
N ALA A 259 -4.15 20.93 -27.89
CA ALA A 259 -3.76 22.34 -27.81
C ALA A 259 -3.87 22.92 -26.39
N GLU A 260 -4.76 22.37 -25.56
CA GLU A 260 -5.16 22.96 -24.27
C GLU A 260 -5.10 21.92 -23.15
N LEU A 261 -4.75 22.40 -21.94
CA LEU A 261 -4.80 21.64 -20.69
C LEU A 261 -5.65 22.42 -19.69
N GLU A 262 -6.75 21.83 -19.24
CA GLU A 262 -7.66 22.42 -18.26
C GLU A 262 -7.70 21.59 -16.96
N PHE A 263 -8.08 22.24 -15.86
CA PHE A 263 -8.34 21.56 -14.58
C PHE A 263 -9.85 21.40 -14.40
N TYR A 264 -10.29 20.21 -13.96
CA TYR A 264 -11.70 19.87 -13.73
C TYR A 264 -11.96 19.50 -12.27
#